data_AF-A0A7W1FIE9-F1
#
_entry.id   AF-A0A7W1FIE9-F1
#
_cell.length_a   1.000
_cell.length_b   1.000
_cell.length_c   1.000
_cell.angle_alpha   90.00
_cell.angle_beta   90.00
_cell.angle_gamma   90.00
#
_symmetry.space_group_name_H-M   'P 1'
#
loop_
_entity.id
_entity.type
_entity.pdbx_description
1 polymer ?
#
loop_
_entity_poly.entity_id
_entity_poly.type
_entity_poly.pdbx_seq_one_letter_code
_entity_poly.pdbx_strand_id
1 'polypeptide(L)'
;MQLTPPNPRQAFTLFEISISLALVSFGVISVLMLLPAGIKAQQMARYQILASAKALELVEAYNATHNGNPAIDVEANAPWNVHINAKNLHPDLESRVSSYRYGMFPLPNDIAKRLDSDGDEIQRVIADGAQLYYSQPLATTGFQENGFAPTAPPNEAQRMIMAVVGYPQNNALLHLPEKAWPYYAAYPSPPMHIIHRNNSDVDTADVKPMGSWQSMLWEDLNLGPYGLQLRPVYLAYYDYSRIDPTLALGSQPLVDAAQIYADRLVAWCQGLGLPAACYDGQSLLTDFPSATDRHLQVVAARIMGHAGPVMLAQGVTAAGTVTFTATTVARMHENALFLGNQFAARYPYDWGAPRPLQRAIMMDTPLIEYDQLRLPRSGTIFGTTKAASQWYPVTPHPVINAGVSMTYPKAATPTSWAALWSPSVNSTLTAPFEPAERCRQIVFWAVDWQSYEDFETAPSAPVDAGRLPKYAPSPNKNFTDLIKRSGDGGLGTWMDHHQFGYRNPEKMILFNGDMGLVQTGTATPPGKSNNPGVHGPDQFGGQTNDQGLGTAEMSRFIGRWGADRNANQQLDRGQVPRSTRMRAVTVARFNYYDLRVPAVIR
;
A
#
# COMPACT_ATOMS: atom_id res chain seq x y z
N MET A 1 -49.57 -20.99 81.95
CA MET A 1 -48.92 -20.39 80.76
C MET A 1 -50.04 -20.06 79.78
N GLN A 2 -50.58 -18.83 79.81
CA GLN A 2 -51.68 -18.39 78.95
C GLN A 2 -51.13 -18.06 77.56
N LEU A 3 -51.48 -18.86 76.56
CA LEU A 3 -51.21 -18.55 75.16
C LEU A 3 -52.13 -17.41 74.71
N THR A 4 -51.57 -16.21 74.52
CA THR A 4 -52.26 -15.11 73.85
C THR A 4 -52.69 -15.57 72.45
N PRO A 5 -53.98 -15.47 72.08
CA PRO A 5 -54.43 -15.87 70.75
C PRO A 5 -53.68 -15.05 69.70
N PRO A 6 -53.18 -15.68 68.61
CA PRO A 6 -52.51 -14.95 67.55
C PRO A 6 -53.46 -13.88 67.00
N ASN A 7 -52.98 -12.64 66.93
CA ASN A 7 -53.75 -11.54 66.32
C ASN A 7 -54.29 -12.03 64.97
N PRO A 8 -55.62 -11.93 64.73
CA PRO A 8 -56.19 -12.36 63.47
C PRO A 8 -55.46 -11.59 62.36
N ARG A 9 -54.76 -12.32 61.49
CA ARG A 9 -54.10 -11.73 60.32
C ARG A 9 -55.19 -11.05 59.50
N GLN A 10 -55.25 -9.72 59.57
CA GLN A 10 -56.18 -8.95 58.76
C GLN A 10 -55.77 -9.18 57.29
N ALA A 11 -56.65 -9.84 56.54
CA ALA A 11 -56.46 -10.00 55.11
C ALA A 11 -56.52 -8.62 54.44
N PHE A 12 -55.69 -8.41 53.41
CA PHE A 12 -55.75 -7.19 52.60
C PHE A 12 -57.16 -6.98 52.05
N THR A 13 -57.63 -5.74 52.11
CA THR A 13 -58.92 -5.37 51.53
C THR A 13 -58.83 -5.43 50.00
N LEU A 14 -59.97 -5.68 49.33
CA LEU A 14 -60.03 -5.64 47.86
C LEU A 14 -59.51 -4.32 47.29
N PHE A 15 -59.70 -3.20 47.99
CA PHE A 15 -59.18 -1.89 47.61
C PHE A 15 -57.65 -1.84 47.63
N GLU A 16 -57.01 -2.33 48.70
CA GLU A 16 -55.54 -2.42 48.80
C GLU A 16 -54.96 -3.34 47.72
N ILE A 17 -55.65 -4.45 47.41
CA ILE A 17 -55.28 -5.36 46.31
C ILE A 17 -55.41 -4.63 44.97
N SER A 18 -56.49 -3.89 44.72
CA SER A 18 -56.69 -3.12 43.47
C SER A 18 -55.63 -2.04 43.27
N ILE A 19 -55.28 -1.27 44.32
CA ILE A 19 -54.21 -0.28 44.26
C ILE A 19 -52.87 -0.96 44.01
N SER A 20 -52.58 -2.06 44.71
CA SER A 20 -51.34 -2.81 44.54
C SER A 20 -51.18 -3.33 43.10
N LEU A 21 -52.25 -3.88 42.52
CA LEU A 21 -52.26 -4.31 41.12
C LEU A 21 -52.06 -3.14 40.16
N ALA A 22 -52.73 -2.01 40.39
CA ALA A 22 -52.55 -0.81 39.56
C ALA A 22 -51.11 -0.30 39.59
N LEU A 23 -50.47 -0.23 40.77
CA LEU A 23 -49.08 0.19 40.92
C LEU A 23 -48.11 -0.77 40.21
N VAL A 24 -48.34 -2.08 40.33
CA VAL A 24 -47.54 -3.09 39.60
C VAL A 24 -47.73 -2.95 38.09
N SER A 25 -48.97 -2.77 37.60
CA SER A 25 -49.24 -2.53 36.18
C SER A 25 -48.53 -1.28 35.67
N PHE A 26 -48.58 -0.16 36.40
CA PHE A 26 -47.84 1.05 36.06
C PHE A 26 -46.33 0.81 36.03
N GLY A 27 -45.79 0.07 37.00
CA GLY A 27 -44.37 -0.30 37.02
C GLY A 27 -43.96 -1.12 35.80
N VAL A 28 -44.73 -2.17 35.46
CA VAL A 28 -44.47 -3.03 34.29
C VAL A 28 -44.57 -2.23 32.99
N ILE A 29 -45.63 -1.44 32.80
CA ILE A 29 -45.82 -0.61 31.60
C ILE A 29 -44.67 0.40 31.46
N SER A 30 -44.27 1.04 32.56
CA SER A 30 -43.15 2.00 32.55
C SER A 30 -41.84 1.34 32.12
N VAL A 31 -41.54 0.14 32.63
CA VAL A 31 -40.36 -0.63 32.21
C VAL A 31 -40.46 -1.03 30.74
N LEU A 32 -41.62 -1.54 30.29
CA LEU A 32 -41.85 -1.92 28.89
C LEU A 32 -41.72 -0.72 27.93
N MET A 33 -42.13 0.48 28.37
CA MET A 33 -41.97 1.72 27.60
C MET A 33 -40.50 2.15 27.48
N LEU A 34 -39.64 1.79 28.43
CA LEU A 34 -38.20 2.09 28.39
C LEU A 34 -37.39 1.08 27.55
N LEU A 35 -37.89 -0.15 27.37
CA LEU A 35 -37.17 -1.20 26.63
C LEU A 35 -36.78 -0.78 25.20
N PRO A 36 -37.65 -0.16 24.36
CA PRO A 36 -37.24 0.26 23.02
C PRO A 36 -36.12 1.30 23.01
N ALA A 37 -36.13 2.23 23.99
CA ALA A 37 -35.06 3.21 24.13
C ALA A 37 -33.74 2.55 24.54
N GLY A 38 -33.79 1.61 25.49
CA GLY A 38 -32.63 0.81 25.90
C GLY A 38 -32.04 -0.02 24.75
N ILE A 39 -32.88 -0.69 23.95
CA ILE A 39 -32.46 -1.46 22.77
C ILE A 39 -31.80 -0.55 21.73
N LYS A 40 -32.39 0.61 21.44
CA LYS A 40 -31.81 1.58 20.49
C LYS A 40 -30.47 2.12 20.98
N ALA A 41 -30.34 2.42 22.27
CA ALA A 41 -29.08 2.86 22.86
C ALA A 41 -28.01 1.75 22.78
N GLN A 42 -28.37 0.50 23.07
CA GLN A 42 -27.45 -0.64 22.93
C GLN A 42 -27.04 -0.87 21.47
N GLN A 43 -27.97 -0.79 20.52
CA GLN A 43 -27.69 -0.88 19.08
C GLN A 43 -26.73 0.23 18.63
N MET A 44 -26.98 1.48 19.06
CA MET A 44 -26.09 2.61 18.75
C MET A 44 -24.68 2.40 19.31
N ALA A 45 -24.56 1.94 20.55
CA ALA A 45 -23.27 1.64 21.15
C ALA A 45 -22.51 0.53 20.39
N ARG A 46 -23.21 -0.50 19.89
CA ARG A 46 -22.61 -1.53 19.03
C ARG A 46 -22.11 -0.95 17.72
N TYR A 47 -22.92 -0.14 17.04
CA TYR A 47 -22.48 0.52 15.81
C TYR A 47 -21.26 1.42 16.05
N GLN A 48 -21.18 2.12 17.17
CA GLN A 48 -20.02 2.95 17.52
C GLN A 48 -18.74 2.12 17.73
N ILE A 49 -18.85 0.96 18.38
CA ILE A 49 -17.73 0.02 18.55
C ILE A 49 -17.30 -0.52 17.18
N LEU A 50 -18.25 -0.94 16.34
CA LEU A 50 -17.97 -1.45 15.00
C LEU A 50 -17.33 -0.37 14.11
N ALA A 51 -17.82 0.87 14.16
CA ALA A 51 -17.25 1.99 13.42
C ALA A 51 -15.82 2.31 13.88
N SER A 52 -15.54 2.23 15.19
CA SER A 52 -14.20 2.43 15.73
C SER A 52 -13.24 1.32 15.31
N ALA A 53 -13.68 0.06 15.40
CA ALA A 53 -12.90 -1.08 14.93
C ALA A 53 -12.61 -0.97 13.43
N LYS A 54 -13.60 -0.55 12.64
CA LYS A 54 -13.43 -0.36 11.21
C LYS A 54 -12.45 0.77 10.90
N ALA A 55 -12.57 1.92 11.57
CA ALA A 55 -11.63 3.03 11.38
C ALA A 55 -10.17 2.61 11.66
N LEU A 56 -9.92 1.79 12.69
CA LEU A 56 -8.59 1.23 12.96
C LEU A 56 -8.12 0.31 11.82
N GLU A 57 -8.98 -0.60 11.35
CA GLU A 57 -8.69 -1.47 10.20
C GLU A 57 -8.31 -0.65 8.96
N LEU A 58 -8.99 0.47 8.68
CA LEU A 58 -8.67 1.32 7.54
C LEU A 58 -7.28 1.94 7.65
N VAL A 59 -6.88 2.37 8.84
CA VAL A 59 -5.56 2.94 9.08
C VAL A 59 -4.48 1.88 8.93
N GLU A 60 -4.70 0.68 9.47
CA GLU A 60 -3.78 -0.46 9.31
C GLU A 60 -3.65 -0.87 7.85
N ALA A 61 -4.78 -1.00 7.14
CA ALA A 61 -4.81 -1.34 5.72
C ALA A 61 -4.09 -0.27 4.88
N TYR A 62 -4.36 1.01 5.12
CA TYR A 62 -3.68 2.13 4.46
C TYR A 62 -2.15 2.07 4.61
N ASN A 63 -1.69 1.68 5.80
CA ASN A 63 -0.26 1.53 6.07
C ASN A 63 0.34 0.30 5.37
N ALA A 64 -0.45 -0.75 5.13
CA ALA A 64 0.02 -1.99 4.49
C ALA A 64 -0.03 -1.97 2.95
N THR A 65 -0.84 -1.09 2.34
CA THR A 65 -1.14 -1.17 0.88
C THR A 65 0.06 -1.05 -0.04
N HIS A 66 1.14 -0.39 0.39
CA HIS A 66 2.35 -0.23 -0.41
C HIS A 66 3.03 -1.58 -0.73
N ASN A 67 2.94 -2.56 0.17
CA ASN A 67 3.54 -3.89 -0.01
C ASN A 67 2.80 -4.76 -1.05
N GLY A 68 1.51 -4.47 -1.30
CA GLY A 68 0.68 -5.26 -2.19
C GLY A 68 0.68 -4.82 -3.66
N ASN A 69 1.45 -3.79 -4.02
CA ASN A 69 1.46 -3.22 -5.35
C ASN A 69 2.75 -3.57 -6.12
N PRO A 70 2.75 -4.64 -6.95
CA PRO A 70 3.94 -5.04 -7.71
C PRO A 70 4.37 -3.99 -8.75
N ALA A 71 3.51 -3.03 -9.08
CA ALA A 71 3.84 -1.93 -9.97
C ALA A 71 4.50 -0.74 -9.24
N ILE A 72 4.94 -0.91 -7.99
CA ILE A 72 5.84 0.05 -7.34
C ILE A 72 7.23 0.01 -8.00
N ASP A 73 7.69 -1.11 -8.55
CA ASP A 73 9.05 -1.22 -9.10
C ASP A 73 9.16 -0.92 -10.61
N VAL A 74 8.43 0.10 -11.10
CA VAL A 74 8.50 0.47 -12.53
C VAL A 74 9.39 1.69 -12.75
N GLU A 75 10.37 1.56 -13.64
CA GLU A 75 11.23 2.66 -14.10
C GLU A 75 10.98 2.95 -15.59
N ALA A 76 10.90 4.23 -15.99
CA ALA A 76 10.90 4.64 -17.40
C ALA A 76 11.63 5.96 -17.68
N ASN A 77 11.95 6.17 -18.96
CA ASN A 77 12.75 7.32 -19.41
C ASN A 77 12.01 8.67 -19.39
N ALA A 78 10.67 8.68 -19.34
CA ALA A 78 9.89 9.92 -19.30
C ALA A 78 8.62 9.72 -18.44
N PRO A 79 8.07 10.79 -17.85
CA PRO A 79 6.88 10.75 -17.00
C PRO A 79 5.67 10.00 -17.59
N TRP A 80 5.46 10.14 -18.90
CA TRP A 80 4.37 9.50 -19.63
C TRP A 80 4.73 8.11 -20.18
N ASN A 81 5.89 7.55 -19.80
CA ASN A 81 6.38 6.24 -20.28
C ASN A 81 6.06 5.05 -19.32
N VAL A 82 5.55 5.32 -18.13
CA VAL A 82 5.10 4.31 -17.16
C VAL A 82 3.59 4.15 -17.13
N HIS A 83 3.16 3.10 -16.45
CA HIS A 83 1.78 3.01 -16.03
C HIS A 83 1.38 4.12 -15.06
N ILE A 84 0.16 4.61 -15.24
CA ILE A 84 -0.50 5.41 -14.22
C ILE A 84 -0.81 4.50 -13.02
N ASN A 85 0.13 4.41 -12.09
CA ASN A 85 -0.10 3.85 -10.74
C ASN A 85 -0.49 4.95 -9.73
N ALA A 86 -0.74 6.17 -10.25
CA ALA A 86 -0.94 7.37 -9.46
C ALA A 86 -2.03 7.22 -8.39
N LYS A 87 -3.11 6.46 -8.66
CA LYS A 87 -4.23 6.31 -7.73
C LYS A 87 -3.97 5.32 -6.59
N ASN A 88 -3.28 4.20 -6.83
CA ASN A 88 -2.99 3.22 -5.76
C ASN A 88 -1.95 3.74 -4.76
N LEU A 89 -1.13 4.70 -5.20
CA LEU A 89 -0.10 5.32 -4.40
C LEU A 89 -0.48 6.74 -3.97
N HIS A 90 -1.68 7.21 -4.33
CA HIS A 90 -2.21 8.50 -3.88
C HIS A 90 -2.34 8.51 -2.36
N PRO A 91 -2.05 9.61 -1.66
CA PRO A 91 -2.18 9.67 -0.21
C PRO A 91 -3.63 9.63 0.29
N ASP A 92 -4.61 9.76 -0.60
CA ASP A 92 -6.03 9.67 -0.22
C ASP A 92 -6.34 8.27 0.31
N LEU A 93 -6.80 8.20 1.57
CA LEU A 93 -7.21 6.99 2.25
C LEU A 93 -8.06 6.10 1.34
N GLU A 94 -9.19 6.63 0.88
CA GLU A 94 -10.19 5.90 0.09
C GLU A 94 -9.67 5.41 -1.26
N SER A 95 -8.67 6.08 -1.84
CA SER A 95 -8.06 5.63 -3.09
C SER A 95 -7.24 4.34 -2.88
N ARG A 96 -6.63 4.19 -1.70
CA ARG A 96 -5.78 3.03 -1.38
C ARG A 96 -6.54 1.85 -0.81
N VAL A 97 -7.40 2.11 0.18
CA VAL A 97 -8.07 1.02 0.91
C VAL A 97 -9.29 0.49 0.15
N SER A 98 -9.79 1.24 -0.84
CA SER A 98 -10.80 0.72 -1.77
C SER A 98 -10.15 -0.19 -2.82
N SER A 99 -9.70 -1.35 -2.38
CA SER A 99 -9.28 -2.46 -3.23
C SER A 99 -9.99 -3.72 -2.77
N TYR A 100 -9.98 -4.77 -3.58
CA TYR A 100 -10.58 -6.04 -3.17
C TYR A 100 -9.83 -6.72 -1.98
N ARG A 101 -8.63 -6.22 -1.61
CA ARG A 101 -7.80 -6.73 -0.49
C ARG A 101 -8.01 -6.01 0.84
N TYR A 102 -8.34 -4.71 0.80
CA TYR A 102 -8.17 -3.80 1.94
C TYR A 102 -9.49 -3.34 2.58
N GLY A 103 -10.58 -4.06 2.32
CA GLY A 103 -11.72 -4.05 3.23
C GLY A 103 -12.80 -3.00 2.98
N MET A 104 -12.73 -2.23 1.90
CA MET A 104 -13.73 -1.22 1.55
C MET A 104 -14.21 -1.31 0.11
N PHE A 105 -15.51 -1.49 -0.08
CA PHE A 105 -16.13 -1.50 -1.40
C PHE A 105 -16.95 -0.24 -1.61
N PRO A 106 -16.86 0.40 -2.77
CA PRO A 106 -17.67 1.58 -3.06
C PRO A 106 -19.12 1.12 -3.24
N LEU A 107 -20.03 1.78 -2.51
CA LEU A 107 -21.46 1.50 -2.57
C LEU A 107 -21.99 1.88 -3.96
N PRO A 108 -22.81 1.04 -4.62
CA PRO A 108 -23.45 1.37 -5.89
C PRO A 108 -24.07 2.77 -5.89
N ASN A 109 -23.74 3.57 -6.90
CA ASN A 109 -24.22 4.96 -7.00
C ASN A 109 -25.74 5.06 -6.94
N ASP A 110 -26.45 4.10 -7.53
CA ASP A 110 -27.90 4.07 -7.51
C ASP A 110 -28.44 3.86 -6.10
N ILE A 111 -27.79 3.02 -5.28
CA ILE A 111 -28.14 2.84 -3.86
C ILE A 111 -27.79 4.10 -3.06
N ALA A 112 -26.57 4.62 -3.22
CA ALA A 112 -26.09 5.79 -2.48
C ALA A 112 -27.03 7.01 -2.61
N LYS A 113 -27.54 7.28 -3.81
CA LYS A 113 -28.48 8.40 -4.09
C LYS A 113 -29.85 8.25 -3.42
N ARG A 114 -30.20 7.05 -2.95
CA ARG A 114 -31.48 6.76 -2.27
C ARG A 114 -31.38 6.87 -0.75
N LEU A 115 -30.18 7.10 -0.20
CA LEU A 115 -29.97 7.21 1.23
C LEU A 115 -30.14 8.66 1.71
N ASP A 116 -30.97 8.84 2.73
CA ASP A 116 -31.14 10.10 3.45
C ASP A 116 -30.27 10.13 4.71
N SER A 117 -29.95 11.32 5.19
CA SER A 117 -29.21 11.52 6.44
C SER A 117 -29.59 12.87 7.06
N ASP A 118 -29.18 13.07 8.31
CA ASP A 118 -29.45 14.32 9.02
C ASP A 118 -28.78 15.50 8.30
N GLY A 119 -29.56 16.55 8.00
CA GLY A 119 -29.07 17.72 7.28
C GLY A 119 -28.56 17.43 5.86
N ASP A 120 -29.08 16.36 5.23
CA ASP A 120 -28.77 15.95 3.86
C ASP A 120 -27.27 15.77 3.59
N GLU A 121 -26.53 15.35 4.62
CA GLU A 121 -25.07 15.24 4.57
C GLU A 121 -24.59 14.25 3.50
N ILE A 122 -25.19 13.06 3.42
CA ILE A 122 -24.87 12.06 2.40
C ILE A 122 -25.01 12.64 0.99
N GLN A 123 -26.10 13.36 0.70
CA GLN A 123 -26.30 13.93 -0.64
C GLN A 123 -25.29 15.05 -0.93
N ARG A 124 -24.92 15.87 0.07
CA ARG A 124 -23.84 16.86 -0.07
C ARG A 124 -22.49 16.19 -0.36
N VAL A 125 -22.14 15.14 0.37
CA VAL A 125 -20.91 14.36 0.15
C VAL A 125 -20.87 13.79 -1.27
N ILE A 126 -21.98 13.23 -1.78
CA ILE A 126 -22.07 12.73 -3.15
C ILE A 126 -22.00 13.88 -4.17
N ALA A 127 -22.66 15.01 -3.90
CA ALA A 127 -22.65 16.19 -4.77
C ALA A 127 -21.25 16.82 -4.88
N ASP A 128 -20.46 16.75 -3.81
CA ASP A 128 -19.06 17.17 -3.78
C ASP A 128 -18.12 16.18 -4.49
N GLY A 129 -18.66 15.06 -5.01
CA GLY A 129 -17.95 14.07 -5.82
C GLY A 129 -17.35 12.91 -5.03
N ALA A 130 -17.59 12.82 -3.72
CA ALA A 130 -17.13 11.69 -2.92
C ALA A 130 -18.05 10.47 -3.10
N GLN A 131 -17.51 9.29 -2.76
CA GLN A 131 -18.25 8.02 -2.79
C GLN A 131 -18.61 7.58 -1.37
N LEU A 132 -19.71 6.82 -1.26
CA LEU A 132 -19.98 6.03 -0.06
C LEU A 132 -19.29 4.68 -0.19
N TYR A 133 -18.85 4.13 0.94
CA TYR A 133 -18.20 2.83 1.03
C TYR A 133 -18.92 1.96 2.04
N TYR A 134 -18.94 0.65 1.79
CA TYR A 134 -19.37 -0.36 2.75
C TYR A 134 -18.21 -1.30 3.06
N SER A 135 -18.27 -1.96 4.23
CA SER A 135 -17.24 -2.93 4.61
C SER A 135 -17.32 -4.14 3.69
N GLN A 136 -16.18 -4.56 3.15
CA GLN A 136 -16.07 -5.84 2.47
C GLN A 136 -16.52 -6.95 3.44
N PRO A 137 -17.40 -7.88 3.00
CA PRO A 137 -17.86 -8.96 3.87
C PRO A 137 -16.72 -9.91 4.28
N LEU A 138 -15.64 -10.00 3.49
CA LEU A 138 -14.55 -10.97 3.66
C LEU A 138 -13.30 -10.44 4.38
N ALA A 139 -13.12 -9.12 4.51
CA ALA A 139 -11.85 -8.56 5.00
C ALA A 139 -11.69 -8.57 6.52
N THR A 140 -12.79 -8.68 7.26
CA THR A 140 -12.81 -8.54 8.73
C THR A 140 -12.47 -9.82 9.50
N THR A 141 -12.02 -10.90 8.84
CA THR A 141 -11.99 -12.24 9.45
C THR A 141 -10.60 -12.86 9.59
N GLY A 142 -9.53 -12.11 9.37
CA GLY A 142 -8.17 -12.53 9.72
C GLY A 142 -7.09 -11.86 8.88
N PHE A 143 -5.86 -11.82 9.38
CA PHE A 143 -4.66 -11.29 8.70
C PHE A 143 -4.26 -12.04 7.41
N GLN A 144 -5.11 -12.91 6.86
CA GLN A 144 -4.82 -13.64 5.63
C GLN A 144 -5.35 -12.85 4.43
N GLU A 145 -4.43 -12.30 3.63
CA GLU A 145 -4.75 -11.54 2.40
C GLU A 145 -5.62 -12.29 1.38
N ASN A 146 -5.72 -13.63 1.48
CA ASN A 146 -6.38 -14.49 0.50
C ASN A 146 -7.42 -15.46 1.11
N GLY A 147 -7.72 -15.35 2.41
CA GLY A 147 -8.61 -16.27 3.09
C GLY A 147 -10.07 -15.85 2.98
N PHE A 148 -10.89 -16.58 2.23
CA PHE A 148 -12.35 -16.52 2.41
C PHE A 148 -12.66 -17.07 3.79
N ALA A 149 -13.10 -16.23 4.73
CA ALA A 149 -13.70 -16.79 5.92
C ALA A 149 -15.02 -17.49 5.53
N PRO A 150 -15.24 -18.71 6.05
CA PRO A 150 -16.47 -19.45 5.77
C PRO A 150 -17.71 -18.82 6.41
N THR A 151 -17.54 -17.79 7.25
CA THR A 151 -18.62 -17.13 7.98
C THR A 151 -18.70 -15.67 7.60
N ALA A 152 -19.86 -15.26 7.08
CA ALA A 152 -20.20 -13.86 6.88
C ALA A 152 -20.01 -13.06 8.19
N PRO A 153 -19.58 -11.80 8.12
CA PRO A 153 -19.43 -10.95 9.29
C PRO A 153 -20.80 -10.69 9.92
N PRO A 154 -20.85 -10.22 11.18
CA PRO A 154 -22.13 -9.88 11.80
C PRO A 154 -22.93 -8.93 10.91
N ASN A 155 -24.22 -9.23 10.68
CA ASN A 155 -25.10 -8.43 9.82
C ASN A 155 -25.08 -6.93 10.17
N GLU A 156 -24.87 -6.58 11.45
CA GLU A 156 -24.74 -5.18 11.89
C GLU A 156 -23.55 -4.45 11.22
N ALA A 157 -22.42 -5.13 11.00
CA ALA A 157 -21.26 -4.53 10.33
C ALA A 157 -21.54 -4.26 8.85
N GLN A 158 -22.35 -5.10 8.19
CA GLN A 158 -22.75 -4.93 6.79
C GLN A 158 -23.72 -3.76 6.59
N ARG A 159 -24.44 -3.35 7.65
CA ARG A 159 -25.31 -2.16 7.66
C ARG A 159 -24.56 -0.85 7.84
N MET A 160 -23.26 -0.91 8.13
CA MET A 160 -22.45 0.30 8.20
C MET A 160 -22.00 0.72 6.82
N ILE A 161 -22.20 1.99 6.54
CA ILE A 161 -21.60 2.68 5.41
C ILE A 161 -20.77 3.85 5.93
N MET A 162 -19.88 4.35 5.11
CA MET A 162 -19.07 5.50 5.46
C MET A 162 -18.67 6.31 4.24
N ALA A 163 -18.14 7.50 4.49
CA ALA A 163 -17.52 8.33 3.48
C ALA A 163 -16.32 9.05 4.07
N VAL A 164 -15.44 9.49 3.19
CA VAL A 164 -14.36 10.41 3.52
C VAL A 164 -14.78 11.82 3.11
N VAL A 165 -14.95 12.69 4.10
CA VAL A 165 -15.39 14.09 3.94
C VAL A 165 -14.18 15.01 4.01
N GLY A 166 -14.16 16.02 3.14
CA GLY A 166 -13.07 16.97 2.97
C GLY A 166 -12.36 16.79 1.64
N TYR A 167 -11.62 17.81 1.22
CA TYR A 167 -10.98 17.84 -0.09
C TYR A 167 -9.89 16.76 -0.20
N PRO A 168 -9.86 16.00 -1.31
CA PRO A 168 -8.78 15.04 -1.56
C PRO A 168 -7.43 15.77 -1.67
N GLN A 169 -6.35 15.12 -1.27
CA GLN A 169 -4.99 15.67 -1.38
C GLN A 169 -4.41 15.49 -2.78
N ASN A 170 -5.19 15.84 -3.81
CA ASN A 170 -4.94 15.66 -5.25
C ASN A 170 -3.57 16.11 -5.76
N ASN A 171 -2.88 16.97 -5.00
CA ASN A 171 -1.60 17.52 -5.41
C ASN A 171 -0.41 16.77 -4.83
N ALA A 172 -0.55 15.98 -3.76
CA ALA A 172 0.60 15.32 -3.14
C ALA A 172 0.99 14.04 -3.91
N LEU A 173 2.22 14.04 -4.44
CA LEU A 173 2.84 12.90 -5.10
C LEU A 173 3.83 12.25 -4.14
N LEU A 174 3.67 10.96 -3.88
CA LEU A 174 4.62 10.21 -3.06
C LEU A 174 5.82 9.69 -3.86
N HIS A 175 5.66 9.59 -5.16
CA HIS A 175 6.64 9.11 -6.12
C HIS A 175 6.33 9.78 -7.46
N LEU A 176 7.33 9.86 -8.33
CA LEU A 176 7.08 10.24 -9.71
C LEU A 176 6.50 9.06 -10.48
N PRO A 177 5.59 9.29 -11.44
CA PRO A 177 5.08 8.22 -12.29
C PRO A 177 6.21 7.39 -12.89
N GLU A 178 7.22 8.05 -13.45
CA GLU A 178 8.32 7.39 -14.17
C GLU A 178 9.31 6.65 -13.30
N LYS A 179 9.29 6.87 -11.99
CA LYS A 179 10.24 6.27 -11.08
C LYS A 179 9.76 6.28 -9.63
N ALA A 180 9.58 5.09 -9.06
CA ALA A 180 9.27 4.95 -7.65
C ALA A 180 10.51 5.18 -6.78
N TRP A 181 10.64 6.42 -6.32
CA TRP A 181 11.60 6.80 -5.29
C TRP A 181 10.91 6.96 -3.92
N PRO A 182 11.65 6.83 -2.82
CA PRO A 182 13.08 6.53 -2.76
C PRO A 182 13.40 5.03 -2.91
N TYR A 183 14.63 4.68 -3.35
CA TYR A 183 15.09 3.30 -3.22
C TYR A 183 15.59 3.02 -1.81
N TYR A 184 15.14 1.88 -1.31
CA TYR A 184 15.60 1.33 -0.05
C TYR A 184 16.64 0.25 -0.30
N ALA A 185 17.71 0.27 0.48
CA ALA A 185 18.70 -0.79 0.54
C ALA A 185 18.66 -1.43 1.93
N ALA A 186 18.98 -2.71 2.03
CA ALA A 186 19.23 -3.30 3.33
C ALA A 186 20.47 -2.64 3.97
N TYR A 187 20.40 -2.33 5.26
CA TYR A 187 21.52 -1.87 6.07
C TYR A 187 21.67 -2.74 7.32
N PRO A 188 22.83 -3.35 7.54
CA PRO A 188 23.94 -3.48 6.60
C PRO A 188 23.59 -4.36 5.38
N SER A 189 24.38 -4.25 4.31
CA SER A 189 24.27 -5.08 3.10
C SER A 189 25.61 -5.20 2.38
N PRO A 190 25.80 -6.25 1.55
CA PRO A 190 27.00 -6.38 0.73
C PRO A 190 27.08 -5.27 -0.35
N PRO A 191 28.12 -5.25 -1.21
CA PRO A 191 28.08 -4.43 -2.40
C PRO A 191 26.81 -4.73 -3.21
N MET A 192 26.07 -3.69 -3.59
CA MET A 192 24.80 -3.86 -4.30
C MET A 192 25.07 -4.27 -5.74
N HIS A 193 24.22 -5.10 -6.33
CA HIS A 193 24.38 -5.50 -7.71
C HIS A 193 23.02 -5.58 -8.40
N ILE A 194 23.04 -5.34 -9.71
CA ILE A 194 21.87 -5.48 -10.58
C ILE A 194 21.99 -6.80 -11.29
N ILE A 195 20.90 -7.55 -11.31
CA ILE A 195 20.72 -8.64 -12.26
C ILE A 195 19.92 -8.08 -13.43
N HIS A 196 20.58 -7.85 -14.56
CA HIS A 196 19.93 -7.32 -15.77
C HIS A 196 19.84 -8.40 -16.85
N ARG A 197 18.73 -8.41 -17.60
CA ARG A 197 18.59 -9.29 -18.78
C ARG A 197 19.32 -8.63 -19.93
N ASN A 198 20.32 -9.31 -20.50
CA ASN A 198 21.01 -9.00 -21.77
C ASN A 198 20.77 -7.58 -22.32
N ASN A 199 21.46 -6.59 -21.75
CA ASN A 199 21.55 -5.30 -22.42
C ASN A 199 22.83 -5.34 -23.26
N SER A 200 22.68 -5.29 -24.58
CA SER A 200 23.79 -5.19 -25.54
C SER A 200 24.65 -3.94 -25.35
N ASP A 201 24.18 -3.00 -24.53
CA ASP A 201 24.73 -1.65 -24.40
C ASP A 201 25.64 -1.50 -23.16
N VAL A 202 25.86 -2.58 -22.39
CA VAL A 202 26.79 -2.59 -21.25
C VAL A 202 28.04 -3.36 -21.64
N ASP A 203 29.21 -2.74 -21.44
CA ASP A 203 30.50 -3.29 -21.82
C ASP A 203 30.72 -4.68 -21.20
N THR A 204 30.95 -5.67 -22.06
CA THR A 204 30.86 -7.10 -21.73
C THR A 204 32.02 -7.61 -20.88
N ALA A 205 33.07 -6.81 -20.69
CA ALA A 205 34.21 -7.15 -19.83
C ALA A 205 33.86 -7.16 -18.33
N ASP A 206 32.79 -6.49 -17.93
CA ASP A 206 32.48 -6.18 -16.53
C ASP A 206 31.33 -7.00 -15.93
N VAL A 207 30.90 -8.02 -16.66
CA VAL A 207 29.70 -8.77 -16.36
C VAL A 207 30.04 -10.20 -15.94
N LYS A 208 29.59 -10.61 -14.75
CA LYS A 208 29.62 -12.01 -14.36
C LYS A 208 28.32 -12.70 -14.83
N PRO A 209 28.41 -13.81 -15.58
CA PRO A 209 27.23 -14.56 -15.98
C PRO A 209 26.62 -15.28 -14.77
N MET A 210 25.34 -15.00 -14.49
CA MET A 210 24.44 -15.77 -13.64
C MET A 210 23.42 -16.51 -14.52
N GLY A 211 23.86 -17.57 -15.19
CA GLY A 211 23.04 -18.22 -16.23
C GLY A 211 22.87 -17.33 -17.46
N SER A 212 21.63 -17.05 -17.87
CA SER A 212 21.31 -16.11 -18.98
C SER A 212 21.24 -14.63 -18.54
N TRP A 213 21.53 -14.35 -17.27
CA TRP A 213 21.48 -13.01 -16.68
C TRP A 213 22.88 -12.49 -16.37
N GLN A 214 23.00 -11.18 -16.43
CA GLN A 214 24.25 -10.45 -16.27
C GLN A 214 24.23 -9.72 -14.93
N SER A 215 25.16 -10.05 -14.01
CA SER A 215 25.28 -9.36 -12.72
C SER A 215 26.38 -8.29 -12.78
N MET A 216 26.03 -7.05 -12.43
CA MET A 216 26.93 -5.90 -12.40
C MET A 216 26.91 -5.18 -11.06
N LEU A 217 28.07 -4.69 -10.62
CA LEU A 217 28.20 -3.88 -9.41
C LEU A 217 27.44 -2.57 -9.59
N TRP A 218 26.40 -2.36 -8.80
CA TRP A 218 25.55 -1.17 -8.87
C TRP A 218 26.38 0.09 -8.55
N GLU A 219 27.22 0.02 -7.52
CA GLU A 219 28.08 1.15 -7.10
C GLU A 219 29.11 1.59 -8.14
N ASP A 220 29.40 0.77 -9.14
CA ASP A 220 30.36 1.09 -10.20
C ASP A 220 29.86 2.25 -11.07
N LEU A 221 28.56 2.26 -11.34
CA LEU A 221 27.89 3.34 -12.07
C LEU A 221 27.81 4.64 -11.27
N ASN A 222 27.99 4.56 -9.94
CA ASN A 222 27.45 5.57 -9.02
C ASN A 222 28.50 6.26 -8.16
N LEU A 223 29.61 5.59 -7.87
CA LEU A 223 30.73 6.17 -7.12
C LEU A 223 31.79 6.80 -8.04
N GLY A 224 31.51 6.87 -9.35
CA GLY A 224 32.46 7.35 -10.36
C GLY A 224 33.78 6.60 -10.30
N PRO A 225 34.94 7.27 -10.21
CA PRO A 225 36.24 6.59 -10.18
C PRO A 225 36.44 5.68 -8.95
N TYR A 226 35.66 5.87 -7.88
CA TYR A 226 35.74 5.02 -6.68
C TYR A 226 34.95 3.71 -6.83
N GLY A 227 33.99 3.65 -7.76
CA GLY A 227 33.20 2.46 -8.06
C GLY A 227 34.07 1.33 -8.63
N LEU A 228 34.94 1.68 -9.57
CA LEU A 228 35.94 0.78 -10.14
C LEU A 228 36.88 0.20 -9.06
N GLN A 229 37.18 0.98 -8.02
CA GLN A 229 38.01 0.54 -6.90
C GLN A 229 37.26 -0.40 -5.94
N LEU A 230 35.92 -0.34 -5.89
CA LEU A 230 35.08 -1.25 -5.11
C LEU A 230 34.85 -2.59 -5.82
N ARG A 231 35.11 -2.67 -7.13
CA ARG A 231 34.94 -3.88 -7.94
C ARG A 231 35.65 -5.13 -7.36
N PRO A 232 36.91 -5.06 -6.88
CA PRO A 232 37.55 -6.22 -6.23
C PRO A 232 36.81 -6.71 -4.97
N VAL A 233 36.17 -5.79 -4.24
CA VAL A 233 35.34 -6.14 -3.06
C VAL A 233 34.08 -6.87 -3.49
N TYR A 234 33.40 -6.38 -4.52
CA TYR A 234 32.22 -7.03 -5.10
C TYR A 234 32.54 -8.42 -5.66
N LEU A 235 33.64 -8.58 -6.38
CA LEU A 235 34.05 -9.88 -6.93
C LEU A 235 34.34 -10.88 -5.80
N ALA A 236 35.03 -10.45 -4.74
CA ALA A 236 35.27 -11.29 -3.57
C ALA A 236 33.97 -11.66 -2.83
N TYR A 237 33.04 -10.72 -2.68
CA TYR A 237 31.71 -11.00 -2.17
C TYR A 237 30.94 -11.99 -3.06
N TYR A 238 30.97 -11.79 -4.38
CA TYR A 238 30.29 -12.66 -5.34
C TYR A 238 30.81 -14.10 -5.22
N ASP A 239 32.14 -14.28 -5.19
CA ASP A 239 32.77 -15.58 -5.01
C ASP A 239 32.43 -16.21 -3.65
N TYR A 240 32.33 -15.42 -2.58
CA TYR A 240 31.83 -15.88 -1.26
C TYR A 240 30.35 -16.29 -1.30
N SER A 241 29.50 -15.51 -1.98
CA SER A 241 28.05 -15.71 -2.02
C SER A 241 27.60 -16.86 -2.92
N ARG A 242 28.48 -17.28 -3.83
CA ARG A 242 28.18 -18.34 -4.78
C ARG A 242 28.24 -19.68 -4.06
N ILE A 243 27.06 -20.18 -3.68
CA ILE A 243 26.88 -21.61 -3.41
C ILE A 243 27.21 -22.31 -4.72
N ASP A 244 28.33 -23.05 -4.76
CA ASP A 244 28.61 -23.94 -5.88
C ASP A 244 27.38 -24.87 -6.00
N PRO A 245 26.64 -24.85 -7.12
CA PRO A 245 25.45 -25.68 -7.27
C PRO A 245 25.75 -27.18 -7.24
N THR A 246 27.03 -27.57 -7.34
CA THR A 246 27.49 -28.96 -7.17
C THR A 246 27.82 -29.31 -5.73
N LEU A 247 28.03 -28.33 -4.86
CA LEU A 247 28.14 -28.55 -3.43
C LEU A 247 26.73 -28.63 -2.84
N ALA A 248 26.47 -29.67 -2.04
CA ALA A 248 25.18 -29.85 -1.37
C ALA A 248 24.81 -28.57 -0.60
N LEU A 249 23.53 -28.19 -0.60
CA LEU A 249 22.96 -27.19 0.32
C LEU A 249 23.44 -27.49 1.74
N GLY A 250 24.47 -26.80 2.21
CA GLY A 250 25.17 -27.11 3.47
C GLY A 250 26.70 -27.12 3.42
N SER A 251 27.35 -27.04 2.25
CA SER A 251 28.78 -26.75 2.20
C SER A 251 29.02 -25.33 2.71
N GLN A 252 29.73 -25.21 3.83
CA GLN A 252 30.15 -23.92 4.38
C GLN A 252 30.82 -23.08 3.28
N PRO A 253 30.51 -21.78 3.17
CA PRO A 253 31.31 -20.85 2.38
C PRO A 253 32.79 -21.02 2.77
N LEU A 254 33.69 -20.99 1.79
CA LEU A 254 35.11 -21.15 2.08
C LEU A 254 35.56 -20.00 3.00
N VAL A 255 36.10 -20.34 4.17
CA VAL A 255 36.69 -19.39 5.14
C VAL A 255 37.63 -18.40 4.43
N ASP A 256 38.42 -18.91 3.48
CA ASP A 256 39.32 -18.12 2.64
C ASP A 256 38.58 -17.06 1.80
N ALA A 257 37.40 -17.37 1.27
CA ALA A 257 36.61 -16.41 0.48
C ALA A 257 36.04 -15.28 1.36
N ALA A 258 35.57 -15.61 2.57
CA ALA A 258 35.13 -14.62 3.54
C ALA A 258 36.29 -13.69 3.95
N GLN A 259 37.47 -14.26 4.23
CA GLN A 259 38.69 -13.52 4.54
C GLN A 259 39.08 -12.58 3.39
N ILE A 260 39.13 -13.09 2.15
CA ILE A 260 39.46 -12.28 0.97
C ILE A 260 38.45 -11.13 0.80
N TYR A 261 37.16 -11.36 1.00
CA TYR A 261 36.15 -10.31 0.94
C TYR A 261 36.41 -9.19 1.95
N ALA A 262 36.66 -9.54 3.21
CA ALA A 262 36.96 -8.56 4.25
C ALA A 262 38.29 -7.83 4.00
N ASP A 263 39.35 -8.54 3.59
CA ASP A 263 40.66 -7.93 3.31
C ASP A 263 40.58 -6.93 2.16
N ARG A 264 39.85 -7.28 1.08
CA ARG A 264 39.65 -6.35 -0.05
C ARG A 264 38.86 -5.12 0.38
N LEU A 265 37.88 -5.27 1.25
CA LEU A 265 37.10 -4.16 1.77
C LEU A 265 37.92 -3.24 2.67
N VAL A 266 38.74 -3.78 3.57
CA VAL A 266 39.66 -3.00 4.39
C VAL A 266 40.68 -2.27 3.52
N ALA A 267 41.26 -2.94 2.52
CA ALA A 267 42.18 -2.32 1.58
C ALA A 267 41.52 -1.19 0.76
N TRP A 268 40.26 -1.37 0.35
CA TRP A 268 39.47 -0.33 -0.32
C TRP A 268 39.26 0.90 0.59
N CYS A 269 38.81 0.69 1.83
CA CYS A 269 38.62 1.79 2.80
C CYS A 269 39.92 2.55 3.06
N GLN A 270 41.04 1.84 3.22
CA GLN A 270 42.35 2.44 3.44
C GLN A 270 42.89 3.16 2.21
N GLY A 271 42.73 2.58 1.01
CA GLY A 271 43.16 3.20 -0.25
C GLY A 271 42.43 4.51 -0.56
N LEU A 272 41.19 4.65 -0.08
CA LEU A 272 40.40 5.87 -0.15
C LEU A 272 40.70 6.87 0.98
N GLY A 273 41.50 6.49 1.97
CA GLY A 273 41.78 7.32 3.15
C GLY A 273 40.55 7.55 4.03
N LEU A 274 39.60 6.61 4.08
CA LEU A 274 38.42 6.73 4.93
C LEU A 274 38.81 6.63 6.42
N PRO A 275 38.16 7.39 7.31
CA PRO A 275 38.41 7.26 8.75
C PRO A 275 38.13 5.84 9.25
N ALA A 276 39.06 5.27 10.03
CA ALA A 276 38.96 3.90 10.56
C ALA A 276 37.64 3.65 11.32
N ALA A 277 37.18 4.65 12.07
CA ALA A 277 35.93 4.58 12.84
C ALA A 277 34.68 4.27 11.99
N CYS A 278 34.73 4.50 10.66
CA CYS A 278 33.64 4.13 9.75
C CYS A 278 33.54 2.63 9.48
N TYR A 279 34.63 1.87 9.67
CA TYR A 279 34.73 0.50 9.14
C TYR A 279 35.36 -0.50 10.12
N ASP A 280 35.91 -0.07 11.27
CA ASP A 280 36.59 -0.94 12.23
C ASP A 280 35.73 -1.42 13.42
N GLY A 281 34.58 -0.77 13.66
CA GLY A 281 33.69 -1.08 14.78
C GLY A 281 34.27 -0.83 16.17
N GLN A 282 35.39 -0.10 16.31
CA GLN A 282 36.05 0.11 17.59
C GLN A 282 35.26 1.05 18.51
N SER A 283 34.47 1.97 17.95
CA SER A 283 33.61 2.89 18.68
C SER A 283 32.25 3.03 18.01
N LEU A 284 31.24 3.43 18.79
CA LEU A 284 29.95 3.84 18.25
C LEU A 284 30.07 5.29 17.76
N LEU A 285 29.53 5.54 16.57
CA LEU A 285 29.51 6.86 15.97
C LEU A 285 28.32 7.67 16.49
N THR A 286 28.55 8.96 16.69
CA THR A 286 27.52 9.96 17.04
C THR A 286 27.40 11.08 16.00
N ASP A 287 28.33 11.13 15.03
CA ASP A 287 28.29 11.92 13.81
C ASP A 287 29.21 11.26 12.76
N PHE A 288 29.23 11.78 11.54
CA PHE A 288 30.23 11.44 10.52
C PHE A 288 31.65 11.78 11.02
N PRO A 289 32.59 10.83 11.00
CA PRO A 289 33.99 11.09 11.35
C PRO A 289 34.68 12.15 10.48
N SER A 290 34.20 12.40 9.26
CA SER A 290 34.66 13.49 8.39
C SER A 290 33.51 14.22 7.71
N ALA A 291 33.71 15.52 7.45
CA ALA A 291 32.77 16.33 6.67
C ALA A 291 32.80 16.04 5.16
N THR A 292 33.91 15.49 4.63
CA THR A 292 34.06 15.12 3.22
C THR A 292 33.66 13.67 2.99
N ASP A 293 33.22 13.34 1.77
CA ASP A 293 32.98 11.96 1.33
C ASP A 293 32.06 11.12 2.23
N ARG A 294 31.07 11.78 2.87
CA ARG A 294 30.08 11.14 3.75
C ARG A 294 29.39 9.94 3.10
N HIS A 295 29.16 10.00 1.79
CA HIS A 295 28.61 8.90 1.03
C HIS A 295 29.53 7.66 1.03
N LEU A 296 30.85 7.82 0.88
CA LEU A 296 31.81 6.72 0.97
C LEU A 296 31.89 6.15 2.39
N GLN A 297 31.77 7.01 3.41
CA GLN A 297 31.71 6.57 4.81
C GLN A 297 30.47 5.69 5.06
N VAL A 298 29.32 6.04 4.49
CA VAL A 298 28.08 5.22 4.56
C VAL A 298 28.26 3.89 3.85
N VAL A 299 28.83 3.89 2.64
CA VAL A 299 29.11 2.65 1.88
C VAL A 299 30.06 1.75 2.65
N ALA A 300 31.16 2.29 3.20
CA ALA A 300 32.12 1.54 4.00
C ALA A 300 31.47 0.91 5.23
N ALA A 301 30.74 1.71 6.02
CA ALA A 301 30.05 1.21 7.21
C ALA A 301 29.01 0.14 6.86
N ARG A 302 28.22 0.34 5.79
CA ARG A 302 27.22 -0.61 5.31
C ARG A 302 27.84 -1.95 4.93
N ILE A 303 28.87 -1.95 4.11
CA ILE A 303 29.50 -3.17 3.62
C ILE A 303 30.27 -3.87 4.75
N MET A 304 30.93 -3.13 5.64
CA MET A 304 31.61 -3.70 6.81
C MET A 304 30.63 -4.28 7.83
N GLY A 305 29.51 -3.61 8.08
CA GLY A 305 28.44 -4.15 8.93
C GLY A 305 27.88 -5.48 8.40
N HIS A 306 28.04 -5.77 7.10
CA HIS A 306 27.71 -7.05 6.50
C HIS A 306 28.89 -8.04 6.54
N ALA A 307 30.11 -7.59 6.24
CA ALA A 307 31.31 -8.43 6.29
C ALA A 307 31.61 -8.94 7.72
N GLY A 308 31.37 -8.12 8.74
CA GLY A 308 31.62 -8.48 10.14
C GLY A 308 30.90 -9.76 10.60
N PRO A 309 29.56 -9.87 10.47
CA PRO A 309 28.83 -11.09 10.77
C PRO A 309 29.29 -12.29 9.95
N VAL A 310 29.62 -12.08 8.66
CA VAL A 310 30.17 -13.13 7.78
C VAL A 310 31.47 -13.69 8.34
N MET A 311 32.41 -12.82 8.73
CA MET A 311 33.70 -13.21 9.29
C MET A 311 33.56 -13.96 10.62
N LEU A 312 32.72 -13.42 11.51
CA LEU A 312 32.46 -14.04 12.81
C LEU A 312 31.82 -15.42 12.68
N ALA A 313 30.90 -15.61 11.74
CA ALA A 313 30.27 -16.89 11.46
C ALA A 313 31.26 -17.95 10.94
N GLN A 314 32.34 -17.52 10.27
CA GLN A 314 33.40 -18.38 9.75
C GLN A 314 34.58 -18.58 10.73
N GLY A 315 34.47 -18.06 11.96
CA GLY A 315 35.53 -18.15 12.98
C GLY A 315 36.75 -17.27 12.68
N VAL A 316 36.61 -16.30 11.78
CA VAL A 316 37.69 -15.40 11.37
C VAL A 316 37.69 -14.16 12.24
N THR A 317 38.82 -13.88 12.90
CA THR A 317 38.93 -12.84 13.93
C THR A 317 39.59 -11.55 13.45
N ALA A 318 40.17 -11.51 12.25
CA ALA A 318 40.79 -10.30 11.71
C ALA A 318 40.83 -10.25 10.17
N ALA A 319 40.83 -9.04 9.60
CA ALA A 319 41.15 -8.76 8.20
C ALA A 319 41.93 -7.46 8.11
N GLY A 320 43.12 -7.50 7.51
CA GLY A 320 44.08 -6.41 7.55
C GLY A 320 44.31 -5.86 8.97
N THR A 321 43.85 -4.62 9.21
CA THR A 321 43.98 -3.93 10.52
C THR A 321 42.73 -4.01 11.40
N VAL A 322 41.66 -4.66 10.93
CA VAL A 322 40.37 -4.71 11.61
C VAL A 322 40.21 -6.03 12.35
N THR A 323 39.76 -5.97 13.61
CA THR A 323 39.48 -7.14 14.45
C THR A 323 37.97 -7.38 14.55
N PHE A 324 37.54 -8.61 14.29
CA PHE A 324 36.15 -9.05 14.38
C PHE A 324 35.91 -9.77 15.70
N THR A 325 35.10 -9.14 16.55
CA THR A 325 34.55 -9.69 17.79
C THR A 325 33.04 -9.46 17.75
N ALA A 326 32.28 -10.17 18.59
CA ALA A 326 30.84 -9.91 18.70
C ALA A 326 30.54 -8.43 18.97
N THR A 327 31.34 -7.78 19.81
CA THR A 327 31.20 -6.35 20.15
C THR A 327 31.52 -5.43 18.97
N THR A 328 32.63 -5.63 18.26
CA THR A 328 33.00 -4.77 17.12
C THR A 328 32.03 -4.96 15.95
N VAL A 329 31.57 -6.18 15.71
CA VAL A 329 30.55 -6.50 14.69
C VAL A 329 29.20 -5.83 15.01
N ALA A 330 28.74 -5.91 16.27
CA ALA A 330 27.53 -5.22 16.69
C ALA A 330 27.64 -3.69 16.48
N ARG A 331 28.81 -3.10 16.79
CA ARG A 331 29.06 -1.67 16.54
C ARG A 331 29.12 -1.32 15.05
N MET A 332 29.70 -2.17 14.21
CA MET A 332 29.68 -1.97 12.75
C MET A 332 28.24 -1.94 12.22
N HIS A 333 27.38 -2.83 12.71
CA HIS A 333 25.95 -2.84 12.38
C HIS A 333 25.26 -1.54 12.80
N GLU A 334 25.42 -1.12 14.06
CA GLU A 334 24.83 0.13 14.56
C GLU A 334 25.36 1.36 13.83
N ASN A 335 26.66 1.41 13.53
CA ASN A 335 27.27 2.50 12.77
C ASN A 335 26.74 2.57 11.33
N ALA A 336 26.51 1.41 10.69
CA ALA A 336 25.92 1.34 9.36
C ALA A 336 24.52 1.95 9.34
N LEU A 337 23.66 1.56 10.29
CA LEU A 337 22.31 2.12 10.43
C LEU A 337 22.36 3.60 10.79
N PHE A 338 23.22 3.99 11.74
CA PHE A 338 23.37 5.38 12.18
C PHE A 338 23.77 6.29 11.02
N LEU A 339 24.87 5.98 10.32
CA LEU A 339 25.36 6.79 9.20
C LEU A 339 24.38 6.78 8.03
N GLY A 340 23.75 5.64 7.71
CA GLY A 340 22.73 5.55 6.67
C GLY A 340 21.55 6.49 6.93
N ASN A 341 20.99 6.46 8.15
CA ASN A 341 19.89 7.33 8.55
C ASN A 341 20.32 8.81 8.59
N GLN A 342 21.51 9.09 9.12
CA GLN A 342 22.02 10.46 9.22
C GLN A 342 22.31 11.06 7.83
N PHE A 343 22.84 10.26 6.90
CA PHE A 343 23.00 10.65 5.51
C PHE A 343 21.63 10.94 4.90
N ALA A 344 20.67 10.03 5.07
CA ALA A 344 19.36 10.18 4.49
C ALA A 344 18.65 11.46 4.95
N ALA A 345 18.68 11.74 6.25
CA ALA A 345 18.09 12.93 6.85
C ALA A 345 18.76 14.24 6.41
N ARG A 346 20.08 14.23 6.14
CA ARG A 346 20.82 15.41 5.64
C ARG A 346 20.56 15.71 4.17
N TYR A 347 20.12 14.70 3.40
CA TYR A 347 19.90 14.81 1.96
C TYR A 347 18.50 14.30 1.56
N PRO A 348 17.43 14.96 2.02
CA PRO A 348 16.04 14.53 1.75
C PRO A 348 15.62 14.65 0.27
N TYR A 349 16.19 15.63 -0.45
CA TYR A 349 15.93 15.86 -1.88
C TYR A 349 17.08 15.37 -2.78
N ASP A 350 18.07 14.69 -2.21
CA ASP A 350 19.04 13.92 -3.01
C ASP A 350 18.45 12.56 -3.27
N TRP A 351 17.98 12.36 -4.49
CA TRP A 351 17.40 11.08 -4.86
C TRP A 351 18.49 10.04 -4.96
N GLY A 352 19.72 10.40 -5.29
CA GLY A 352 20.86 9.49 -5.24
C GLY A 352 21.15 8.83 -3.89
N ALA A 353 20.64 9.40 -2.79
CA ALA A 353 20.92 8.93 -1.45
C ALA A 353 20.21 7.61 -1.14
N PRO A 354 20.95 6.54 -0.76
CA PRO A 354 20.33 5.29 -0.33
C PRO A 354 19.52 5.52 0.95
N ARG A 355 18.37 4.85 1.06
CA ARG A 355 17.58 4.85 2.30
C ARG A 355 17.68 3.49 3.00
N PRO A 356 17.90 3.43 4.33
CA PRO A 356 17.86 2.17 5.06
C PRO A 356 16.47 1.55 5.05
N LEU A 357 16.32 0.36 4.45
CA LEU A 357 15.05 -0.39 4.42
C LEU A 357 14.52 -0.68 5.83
N GLN A 358 15.42 -0.94 6.77
CA GLN A 358 15.10 -1.28 8.16
C GLN A 358 14.50 -0.12 8.94
N ARG A 359 14.66 1.13 8.47
CA ARG A 359 14.20 2.32 9.19
C ARG A 359 13.83 3.43 8.21
N ALA A 360 12.56 3.46 7.85
CA ALA A 360 12.00 4.62 7.17
C ALA A 360 12.07 5.86 8.08
N ILE A 361 12.47 7.00 7.54
CA ILE A 361 12.44 8.30 8.22
C ILE A 361 11.43 9.22 7.53
N MET A 362 10.92 10.21 8.26
CA MET A 362 9.92 11.19 7.76
C MET A 362 10.35 11.96 6.50
N MET A 363 11.65 11.92 6.18
CA MET A 363 12.28 12.63 5.07
C MET A 363 12.62 11.73 3.87
N ASP A 364 12.24 10.45 3.91
CA ASP A 364 12.58 9.49 2.85
C ASP A 364 11.85 9.81 1.55
N THR A 365 10.57 10.15 1.62
CA THR A 365 9.81 10.64 0.47
C THR A 365 9.86 12.17 0.44
N PRO A 366 10.50 12.77 -0.58
CA PRO A 366 10.48 14.22 -0.73
C PRO A 366 9.05 14.70 -0.97
N LEU A 367 8.78 15.94 -0.55
CA LEU A 367 7.49 16.57 -0.79
C LEU A 367 7.42 16.97 -2.27
N ILE A 368 6.61 16.26 -3.05
CA ILE A 368 6.41 16.52 -4.48
C ILE A 368 4.94 16.83 -4.74
N GLU A 369 4.66 17.78 -5.61
CA GLU A 369 3.32 18.03 -6.14
C GLU A 369 3.32 18.34 -7.64
N TYR A 370 2.14 18.39 -8.26
CA TYR A 370 2.00 18.91 -9.62
C TYR A 370 1.83 20.43 -9.62
N ASP A 371 2.63 21.12 -10.42
CA ASP A 371 2.47 22.54 -10.72
C ASP A 371 1.29 22.74 -11.69
N GLN A 372 0.13 23.09 -11.12
CA GLN A 372 -1.10 23.40 -11.85
C GLN A 372 -1.17 24.86 -12.31
N LEU A 373 -0.18 25.70 -11.95
CA LEU A 373 -0.15 27.12 -12.31
C LEU A 373 0.49 27.37 -13.68
N ARG A 374 1.14 26.34 -14.25
CA ARG A 374 1.88 26.43 -15.50
C ARG A 374 1.34 25.46 -16.53
N LEU A 375 1.22 25.89 -17.80
CA LEU A 375 0.77 25.01 -18.88
C LEU A 375 1.51 23.65 -18.86
N PRO A 376 0.79 22.51 -19.01
CA PRO A 376 1.41 21.20 -19.01
C PRO A 376 2.54 21.10 -20.03
N ARG A 377 3.59 20.34 -19.69
CA ARG A 377 4.59 19.95 -20.68
C ARG A 377 3.92 19.04 -21.70
N SER A 378 4.23 19.23 -22.97
CA SER A 378 3.78 18.34 -24.06
C SER A 378 4.96 17.63 -24.71
N GLY A 379 4.72 16.43 -25.20
CA GLY A 379 5.73 15.62 -25.89
C GLY A 379 5.11 14.45 -26.64
N THR A 380 5.96 13.60 -27.21
CA THR A 380 5.55 12.37 -27.85
C THR A 380 5.87 11.19 -26.94
N ILE A 381 4.95 10.24 -26.85
CA ILE A 381 5.16 9.05 -26.03
C ILE A 381 6.22 8.17 -26.69
N PHE A 382 7.16 7.62 -25.89
CA PHE A 382 8.33 6.91 -26.40
C PHE A 382 7.97 5.84 -27.43
N GLY A 383 8.61 5.93 -28.59
CA GLY A 383 8.40 5.01 -29.71
C GLY A 383 7.06 5.18 -30.43
N THR A 384 6.25 6.20 -30.13
CA THR A 384 5.00 6.46 -30.87
C THR A 384 5.01 7.82 -31.56
N THR A 385 3.94 8.13 -32.29
CA THR A 385 3.64 9.47 -32.81
C THR A 385 2.56 10.19 -31.99
N LYS A 386 2.07 9.58 -30.90
CA LYS A 386 0.97 10.12 -30.10
C LYS A 386 1.48 11.23 -29.19
N ALA A 387 0.85 12.40 -29.29
CA ALA A 387 1.07 13.49 -28.36
C ALA A 387 0.55 13.11 -26.96
N ALA A 388 1.28 13.52 -25.93
CA ALA A 388 0.88 13.46 -24.53
C ALA A 388 1.24 14.77 -23.85
N SER A 389 0.54 15.04 -22.74
CA SER A 389 0.86 16.16 -21.86
C SER A 389 0.77 15.75 -20.40
N GLN A 390 1.56 16.41 -19.56
CA GLN A 390 1.59 16.20 -18.11
C GLN A 390 2.01 17.49 -17.40
N TRP A 391 1.43 17.74 -16.23
CA TRP A 391 1.85 18.84 -15.36
C TRP A 391 3.30 18.65 -14.90
N TYR A 392 4.02 19.75 -14.71
CA TYR A 392 5.38 19.70 -14.19
C TYR A 392 5.34 19.24 -12.72
N PRO A 393 6.17 18.28 -12.29
CA PRO A 393 6.39 18.07 -10.88
C PRO A 393 7.11 19.28 -10.27
N VAL A 394 6.78 19.64 -9.04
CA VAL A 394 7.41 20.70 -8.27
C VAL A 394 7.67 20.23 -6.84
N THR A 395 8.75 20.72 -6.26
CA THR A 395 9.23 20.38 -4.91
C THR A 395 9.66 21.66 -4.21
N PRO A 396 9.59 21.73 -2.87
CA PRO A 396 9.96 22.95 -2.14
C PRO A 396 11.48 23.18 -2.13
N HIS A 397 12.27 22.14 -2.39
CA HIS A 397 13.72 22.22 -2.55
C HIS A 397 14.15 21.50 -3.84
N PRO A 398 15.19 21.99 -4.54
CA PRO A 398 15.68 21.34 -5.75
C PRO A 398 16.01 19.87 -5.52
N VAL A 399 15.43 19.01 -6.36
CA VAL A 399 15.81 17.59 -6.41
C VAL A 399 17.14 17.47 -7.15
N ILE A 400 18.11 16.82 -6.52
CA ILE A 400 19.42 16.53 -7.10
C ILE A 400 19.57 15.03 -7.31
N ASN A 401 20.39 14.65 -8.29
CA ASN A 401 20.61 13.26 -8.67
C ASN A 401 19.30 12.49 -8.96
N ALA A 402 18.29 13.20 -9.49
CA ALA A 402 17.12 12.58 -10.11
C ALA A 402 17.61 11.79 -11.33
N GLY A 403 17.84 10.49 -11.16
CA GLY A 403 18.53 9.68 -12.16
C GLY A 403 18.46 8.18 -11.88
N VAL A 404 19.40 7.43 -12.48
CA VAL A 404 19.54 5.97 -12.31
C VAL A 404 19.62 5.63 -10.81
N SER A 405 19.02 4.52 -10.40
CA SER A 405 18.74 4.20 -8.99
C SER A 405 20.01 4.24 -8.11
N MET A 406 19.91 4.57 -6.82
CA MET A 406 21.03 4.66 -5.85
C MET A 406 22.30 5.44 -6.28
N THR A 407 22.21 6.46 -7.16
CA THR A 407 23.35 7.23 -7.70
C THR A 407 23.88 8.28 -6.71
N TYR A 408 24.91 7.97 -5.94
CA TYR A 408 25.59 8.95 -5.08
C TYR A 408 26.11 10.17 -5.87
N PRO A 409 26.26 11.35 -5.23
CA PRO A 409 25.85 12.65 -5.80
C PRO A 409 26.78 13.28 -6.86
N LYS A 410 27.49 12.47 -7.67
CA LYS A 410 28.49 12.95 -8.63
C LYS A 410 28.14 12.69 -10.10
N ALA A 411 27.09 11.93 -10.39
CA ALA A 411 26.59 11.83 -11.76
C ALA A 411 25.83 13.12 -12.09
N ALA A 412 26.32 13.90 -13.05
CA ALA A 412 25.56 15.01 -13.59
C ALA A 412 24.19 14.47 -14.00
N THR A 413 23.11 14.95 -13.36
CA THR A 413 21.75 14.71 -13.84
C THR A 413 21.77 14.97 -15.34
N PRO A 414 21.32 14.03 -16.19
CA PRO A 414 21.14 14.35 -17.59
C PRO A 414 20.40 15.67 -17.65
N THR A 415 20.90 16.63 -18.44
CA THR A 415 20.34 17.99 -18.54
C THR A 415 18.83 18.01 -18.82
N SER A 416 18.27 16.87 -19.27
CA SER A 416 16.84 16.61 -19.43
C SER A 416 16.03 16.51 -18.12
N TRP A 417 16.61 16.08 -16.99
CA TRP A 417 15.87 15.87 -15.74
C TRP A 417 15.66 17.16 -14.95
N ALA A 418 16.67 18.03 -14.87
CA ALA A 418 16.47 19.35 -14.26
C ALA A 418 15.36 20.15 -14.96
N ALA A 419 15.20 19.94 -16.28
CA ALA A 419 14.13 20.54 -17.08
C ALA A 419 12.74 19.88 -16.87
N LEU A 420 12.63 18.79 -16.12
CA LEU A 420 11.34 18.21 -15.72
C LEU A 420 10.70 18.97 -14.57
N TRP A 421 11.50 19.60 -13.71
CA TRP A 421 10.99 20.22 -12.49
C TRP A 421 10.55 21.66 -12.73
N SER A 422 9.42 22.05 -12.13
CA SER A 422 9.04 23.46 -12.04
C SER A 422 9.84 24.19 -10.95
N PRO A 423 9.94 25.53 -10.99
CA PRO A 423 10.58 26.30 -9.93
C PRO A 423 9.93 26.04 -8.57
N SER A 424 10.73 25.90 -7.52
CA SER A 424 10.24 25.60 -6.16
C SER A 424 9.30 26.65 -5.58
N VAL A 425 9.32 27.89 -6.10
CA VAL A 425 8.41 28.96 -5.71
C VAL A 425 6.94 28.65 -6.02
N ASN A 426 6.68 27.72 -6.94
CA ASN A 426 5.34 27.23 -7.27
C ASN A 426 4.90 26.10 -6.33
N SER A 427 5.78 25.61 -5.44
CA SER A 427 5.41 24.61 -4.46
C SER A 427 4.55 25.24 -3.35
N THR A 428 3.37 24.68 -3.16
CA THR A 428 2.43 25.02 -2.09
C THR A 428 2.52 24.06 -0.90
N LEU A 429 3.23 22.93 -1.02
CA LEU A 429 3.33 21.95 0.08
C LEU A 429 3.96 22.53 1.36
N THR A 430 4.82 23.54 1.24
CA THR A 430 5.43 24.23 2.40
C THR A 430 4.75 25.54 2.77
N ALA A 431 3.69 25.92 2.06
CA ALA A 431 2.89 27.07 2.44
C ALA A 431 2.28 26.84 3.84
N PRO A 432 2.18 27.88 4.68
CA PRO A 432 1.40 27.81 5.92
C PRO A 432 0.00 27.31 5.63
N PHE A 433 -0.51 26.42 6.47
CA PHE A 433 -1.86 25.89 6.37
C PHE A 433 -2.49 25.81 7.76
N GLU A 434 -3.80 26.00 7.82
CA GLU A 434 -4.56 25.74 9.04
C GLU A 434 -4.77 24.23 9.16
N PRO A 435 -4.65 23.60 10.36
CA PRO A 435 -4.84 22.16 10.51
C PRO A 435 -6.16 21.64 9.92
N ALA A 436 -7.21 22.45 9.96
CA ALA A 436 -8.52 22.15 9.36
C ALA A 436 -8.48 21.97 7.83
N GLU A 437 -7.52 22.58 7.13
CA GLU A 437 -7.35 22.44 5.67
C GLU A 437 -6.75 21.09 5.27
N ARG A 438 -6.19 20.35 6.23
CA ARG A 438 -5.56 19.02 6.02
C ARG A 438 -6.21 17.90 6.81
N CYS A 439 -7.16 18.24 7.68
CA CYS A 439 -7.96 17.26 8.41
C CYS A 439 -9.13 16.85 7.54
N ARG A 440 -9.18 15.56 7.18
CA ARG A 440 -10.37 14.95 6.59
C ARG A 440 -11.10 14.18 7.68
N GLN A 441 -12.34 13.82 7.40
CA GLN A 441 -13.18 13.12 8.37
C GLN A 441 -13.75 11.86 7.76
N ILE A 442 -13.57 10.74 8.46
CA ILE A 442 -14.29 9.50 8.16
C ILE A 442 -15.61 9.59 8.91
N VAL A 443 -16.72 9.61 8.18
CA VAL A 443 -18.07 9.67 8.76
C VAL A 443 -18.73 8.32 8.54
N PHE A 444 -19.22 7.70 9.62
CA PHE A 444 -19.93 6.43 9.58
C PHE A 444 -21.43 6.66 9.78
N TRP A 445 -22.23 5.97 8.97
CA TRP A 445 -23.67 5.87 9.14
C TRP A 445 -24.11 4.40 9.23
N ALA A 446 -25.19 4.14 9.97
CA ALA A 446 -25.87 2.87 9.99
C ALA A 446 -27.17 2.95 9.18
N VAL A 447 -27.35 2.04 8.23
CA VAL A 447 -28.56 1.93 7.40
C VAL A 447 -28.70 0.52 6.84
N ASP A 448 -29.94 0.02 6.75
CA ASP A 448 -30.21 -1.32 6.22
C ASP A 448 -30.28 -1.34 4.68
N TRP A 449 -29.23 -0.82 4.03
CA TRP A 449 -29.21 -0.65 2.56
C TRP A 449 -29.32 -1.98 1.80
N GLN A 450 -28.94 -3.11 2.40
CA GLN A 450 -29.14 -4.44 1.82
C GLN A 450 -30.61 -4.86 1.77
N SER A 451 -31.51 -4.15 2.45
CA SER A 451 -32.95 -4.43 2.35
C SER A 451 -33.57 -3.90 1.05
N TYR A 452 -32.82 -3.20 0.19
CA TYR A 452 -33.28 -2.84 -1.15
C TYR A 452 -33.46 -4.07 -2.06
N GLU A 453 -34.51 -4.10 -2.87
CA GLU A 453 -34.78 -5.21 -3.82
C GLU A 453 -33.69 -5.43 -4.88
N ASP A 454 -32.80 -4.47 -5.06
CA ASP A 454 -31.72 -4.50 -6.03
C ASP A 454 -30.33 -4.41 -5.41
N PHE A 455 -30.19 -4.59 -4.10
CA PHE A 455 -28.91 -4.37 -3.44
C PHE A 455 -27.77 -5.22 -4.02
N GLU A 456 -28.06 -6.41 -4.54
CA GLU A 456 -27.08 -7.26 -5.24
C GLU A 456 -27.07 -7.07 -6.75
N THR A 457 -28.20 -6.72 -7.37
CA THR A 457 -28.31 -6.59 -8.83
C THR A 457 -27.96 -5.18 -9.34
N ALA A 458 -27.82 -4.22 -8.43
CA ALA A 458 -27.32 -2.88 -8.75
C ALA A 458 -25.87 -3.00 -9.28
N PRO A 459 -25.55 -2.35 -10.42
CA PRO A 459 -24.19 -2.28 -10.90
C PRO A 459 -23.25 -1.76 -9.82
N SER A 460 -22.03 -2.27 -9.75
CA SER A 460 -20.99 -1.73 -8.88
C SER A 460 -20.81 -0.22 -9.09
N ALA A 461 -20.30 0.47 -8.08
CA ALA A 461 -19.92 1.87 -8.28
C ALA A 461 -18.89 2.00 -9.41
N PRO A 462 -18.92 3.09 -10.19
CA PRO A 462 -17.94 3.34 -11.23
C PRO A 462 -16.52 3.27 -10.68
N VAL A 463 -15.69 2.47 -11.32
CA VAL A 463 -14.26 2.41 -11.01
C VAL A 463 -13.59 3.65 -11.61
N ASP A 464 -12.78 4.33 -10.81
CA ASP A 464 -11.94 5.43 -11.29
C ASP A 464 -11.04 4.93 -12.44
N ALA A 465 -11.19 5.51 -13.63
CA ALA A 465 -10.40 5.16 -14.81
C ALA A 465 -8.89 5.44 -14.62
N GLY A 466 -8.52 6.25 -13.62
CA GLY A 466 -7.14 6.45 -13.16
C GLY A 466 -6.56 5.25 -12.41
N ARG A 467 -7.39 4.30 -11.97
CA ARG A 467 -6.96 2.99 -11.44
C ARG A 467 -6.72 1.97 -12.55
N LEU A 468 -6.88 2.29 -13.82
CA LEU A 468 -6.49 1.35 -14.88
C LEU A 468 -5.00 1.52 -15.17
N PRO A 469 -4.19 0.45 -15.17
CA PRO A 469 -2.79 0.52 -15.55
C PRO A 469 -2.72 0.79 -17.05
N LYS A 470 -2.62 2.06 -17.42
CA LYS A 470 -2.43 2.47 -18.81
C LYS A 470 -0.94 2.44 -19.09
N TYR A 471 -0.42 1.46 -19.85
CA TYR A 471 0.97 1.63 -20.31
C TYR A 471 1.06 2.91 -21.09
N ALA A 472 2.24 3.49 -21.05
CA ALA A 472 2.69 4.32 -22.12
C ALA A 472 2.47 3.64 -23.48
N PRO A 473 1.80 4.32 -24.41
CA PRO A 473 1.78 3.92 -25.79
C PRO A 473 3.14 3.44 -26.31
N SER A 474 3.13 2.27 -26.93
CA SER A 474 4.28 1.63 -27.55
C SER A 474 4.12 1.69 -29.07
N PRO A 475 5.22 1.76 -29.86
CA PRO A 475 5.15 1.75 -31.32
C PRO A 475 4.27 0.61 -31.81
N ASN A 476 3.34 0.92 -32.73
CA ASN A 476 2.45 -0.06 -33.37
C ASN A 476 1.52 -0.82 -32.40
N LYS A 477 1.25 -0.27 -31.21
CA LYS A 477 0.34 -0.84 -30.22
C LYS A 477 -0.85 0.11 -29.98
N ASN A 478 -2.06 -0.39 -30.20
CA ASN A 478 -3.28 0.34 -29.91
C ASN A 478 -3.60 0.27 -28.40
N PHE A 479 -4.61 1.01 -27.92
CA PHE A 479 -4.99 1.02 -26.50
C PHE A 479 -5.24 -0.39 -25.94
N THR A 480 -5.87 -1.22 -26.76
CA THR A 480 -6.12 -2.64 -26.52
C THR A 480 -4.82 -3.43 -26.31
N ASP A 481 -3.80 -3.22 -27.13
CA ASP A 481 -2.49 -3.85 -27.00
C ASP A 481 -1.72 -3.39 -25.76
N LEU A 482 -1.96 -2.16 -25.31
CA LEU A 482 -1.40 -1.64 -24.07
C LEU A 482 -2.04 -2.33 -22.87
N ILE A 483 -3.37 -2.41 -22.81
CA ILE A 483 -4.04 -3.20 -21.77
C ILE A 483 -3.53 -4.65 -21.77
N LYS A 484 -3.32 -5.26 -22.95
CA LYS A 484 -2.79 -6.62 -23.08
C LYS A 484 -1.36 -6.83 -22.57
N ARG A 485 -0.47 -5.82 -22.66
CA ARG A 485 0.90 -5.97 -22.12
C ARG A 485 0.91 -6.12 -20.60
N SER A 486 -0.19 -5.76 -19.93
CA SER A 486 -0.17 -5.37 -18.51
C SER A 486 -0.19 -6.57 -17.57
N GLY A 487 -0.40 -7.75 -18.16
CA GLY A 487 -0.36 -9.02 -17.47
C GLY A 487 0.99 -9.71 -17.38
N ASP A 488 1.91 -9.55 -18.34
CA ASP A 488 2.88 -10.65 -18.56
C ASP A 488 4.14 -10.30 -19.38
N GLY A 489 4.92 -9.29 -19.00
CA GLY A 489 6.30 -9.15 -19.50
C GLY A 489 6.50 -9.20 -21.04
N GLY A 490 5.45 -8.94 -21.84
CA GLY A 490 5.47 -9.07 -23.31
C GLY A 490 4.59 -10.16 -23.95
N LEU A 491 3.91 -11.04 -23.20
CA LEU A 491 3.12 -12.16 -23.76
C LEU A 491 1.69 -11.81 -24.24
N GLY A 492 1.27 -10.55 -24.13
CA GLY A 492 0.09 -10.03 -24.84
C GLY A 492 -1.26 -10.50 -24.29
N THR A 493 -1.30 -11.03 -23.08
CA THR A 493 -2.53 -11.37 -22.34
C THR A 493 -2.66 -10.48 -21.12
N TRP A 494 -3.85 -9.89 -20.95
CA TRP A 494 -4.19 -9.19 -19.71
C TRP A 494 -4.31 -10.24 -18.60
N MET A 495 -3.41 -10.22 -17.61
CA MET A 495 -3.46 -11.14 -16.48
C MET A 495 -4.01 -10.43 -15.27
N ASP A 496 -5.26 -10.75 -14.99
CA ASP A 496 -5.98 -10.24 -13.84
C ASP A 496 -5.22 -10.42 -12.52
N HIS A 497 -4.54 -11.57 -12.34
CA HIS A 497 -3.87 -11.94 -11.08
C HIS A 497 -2.57 -11.18 -10.79
N HIS A 498 -2.11 -10.29 -11.67
CA HIS A 498 -0.96 -9.41 -11.37
C HIS A 498 -1.37 -7.96 -11.07
N GLN A 499 -2.67 -7.65 -11.15
CA GLN A 499 -3.18 -6.27 -11.20
C GLN A 499 -4.11 -5.92 -10.05
N PHE A 500 -3.72 -6.33 -8.85
CA PHE A 500 -4.61 -6.37 -7.71
C PHE A 500 -5.18 -5.00 -7.28
N GLY A 501 -4.38 -3.94 -7.31
CA GLY A 501 -4.83 -2.59 -6.97
C GLY A 501 -5.80 -1.96 -7.99
N TYR A 502 -5.90 -2.53 -9.19
CA TYR A 502 -6.60 -1.92 -10.33
C TYR A 502 -8.00 -2.52 -10.59
N ARG A 503 -8.38 -3.52 -9.82
CA ARG A 503 -9.65 -4.24 -9.97
C ARG A 503 -10.81 -3.38 -9.46
N ASN A 504 -12.01 -3.67 -9.96
CA ASN A 504 -13.22 -3.33 -9.24
C ASN A 504 -13.10 -3.92 -7.82
N PRO A 505 -13.26 -3.13 -6.74
CA PRO A 505 -13.14 -3.63 -5.38
C PRO A 505 -14.07 -4.82 -5.11
N GLU A 506 -15.26 -4.85 -5.72
CA GLU A 506 -16.21 -5.95 -5.58
C GLU A 506 -15.85 -7.21 -6.40
N LYS A 507 -14.72 -7.24 -7.14
CA LYS A 507 -14.40 -8.28 -8.13
C LYS A 507 -14.63 -9.72 -7.65
N MET A 508 -14.28 -10.01 -6.42
CA MET A 508 -14.34 -11.37 -5.84
C MET A 508 -15.77 -11.86 -5.61
N ILE A 509 -16.74 -10.95 -5.64
CA ILE A 509 -18.16 -11.20 -5.39
C ILE A 509 -19.05 -10.79 -6.56
N LEU A 510 -18.49 -10.41 -7.73
CA LEU A 510 -19.27 -10.02 -8.90
C LEU A 510 -20.02 -11.20 -9.52
N PHE A 511 -21.22 -10.92 -10.05
CA PHE A 511 -21.91 -11.86 -10.91
C PHE A 511 -21.31 -11.89 -12.32
N ASN A 512 -21.32 -13.08 -12.95
CA ASN A 512 -20.72 -13.32 -14.28
C ASN A 512 -21.65 -13.02 -15.46
N GLY A 513 -22.89 -12.63 -15.20
CA GLY A 513 -23.91 -12.34 -16.21
C GLY A 513 -25.10 -11.60 -15.60
N ASP A 514 -26.05 -11.22 -16.45
CA ASP A 514 -27.26 -10.51 -16.03
C ASP A 514 -28.12 -11.36 -15.09
N MET A 515 -28.37 -10.82 -13.89
CA MET A 515 -29.15 -11.47 -12.84
C MET A 515 -30.64 -11.08 -12.85
N GLY A 516 -31.08 -10.25 -13.80
CA GLY A 516 -32.44 -9.72 -13.85
C GLY A 516 -33.55 -10.77 -13.86
N LEU A 517 -33.29 -11.94 -14.48
CA LEU A 517 -34.24 -13.06 -14.57
C LEU A 517 -33.99 -14.18 -13.56
N VAL A 518 -32.89 -14.12 -12.81
CA VAL A 518 -32.53 -15.16 -11.83
C VAL A 518 -33.34 -14.95 -10.55
N GLN A 519 -33.98 -15.98 -10.02
CA GLN A 519 -34.82 -15.87 -8.83
C GLN A 519 -34.00 -15.62 -7.56
N THR A 520 -34.55 -14.91 -6.58
CA THR A 520 -33.91 -14.74 -5.27
C THR A 520 -33.74 -16.10 -4.56
N GLY A 521 -32.67 -16.27 -3.79
CA GLY A 521 -32.31 -17.55 -3.16
C GLY A 521 -31.75 -18.59 -4.14
N THR A 522 -31.63 -18.25 -5.43
CA THR A 522 -30.89 -19.11 -6.37
C THR A 522 -29.44 -19.13 -5.90
N ALA A 523 -28.95 -20.31 -5.54
CA ALA A 523 -27.54 -20.52 -5.30
C ALA A 523 -26.80 -20.03 -6.54
N THR A 524 -26.01 -18.98 -6.38
CA THR A 524 -25.00 -18.63 -7.36
C THR A 524 -23.86 -19.55 -7.00
N PRO A 525 -23.68 -20.69 -7.71
CA PRO A 525 -22.73 -21.71 -7.27
C PRO A 525 -21.41 -21.03 -6.92
N PRO A 526 -20.66 -21.46 -5.88
CA PRO A 526 -19.33 -20.96 -5.58
C PRO A 526 -18.46 -21.16 -6.83
N GLY A 527 -18.49 -20.19 -7.70
CA GLY A 527 -18.55 -20.49 -9.12
C GLY A 527 -17.55 -19.61 -9.79
N LYS A 528 -16.27 -19.91 -9.54
CA LYS A 528 -15.19 -19.48 -10.42
C LYS A 528 -15.18 -17.96 -10.72
N SER A 529 -15.80 -17.12 -9.87
CA SER A 529 -15.55 -15.68 -9.83
C SER A 529 -14.22 -15.49 -9.09
N ASN A 530 -13.15 -15.94 -9.74
CA ASN A 530 -11.76 -15.72 -9.30
C ASN A 530 -11.44 -16.15 -7.86
N ASN A 531 -11.92 -17.31 -7.40
CA ASN A 531 -11.48 -17.86 -6.12
C ASN A 531 -9.97 -18.17 -6.20
N PRO A 532 -9.07 -17.42 -5.54
CA PRO A 532 -7.64 -17.59 -5.68
C PRO A 532 -7.14 -18.88 -5.00
N GLY A 533 -7.99 -19.58 -4.23
CA GLY A 533 -7.66 -20.83 -3.56
C GLY A 533 -8.06 -22.11 -4.30
N VAL A 534 -8.87 -22.04 -5.37
CA VAL A 534 -9.28 -23.22 -6.17
C VAL A 534 -9.02 -23.00 -7.67
N HIS A 535 -8.09 -22.09 -7.99
CA HIS A 535 -7.28 -22.27 -9.17
C HIS A 535 -6.18 -23.28 -8.79
N GLY A 536 -6.33 -24.52 -9.25
CA GLY A 536 -5.12 -25.24 -9.66
C GLY A 536 -4.31 -24.28 -10.54
N PRO A 537 -2.97 -24.33 -10.46
CA PRO A 537 -2.08 -23.37 -11.11
C PRO A 537 -2.62 -23.04 -12.49
N ASP A 538 -2.78 -21.73 -12.74
CA ASP A 538 -3.23 -21.15 -13.99
C ASP A 538 -3.10 -22.14 -15.14
N GLN A 539 -4.22 -22.66 -15.64
CA GLN A 539 -4.18 -23.39 -16.89
C GLN A 539 -3.69 -22.39 -17.95
N PHE A 540 -2.37 -22.39 -18.18
CA PHE A 540 -1.59 -21.61 -19.14
C PHE A 540 -2.01 -21.84 -20.61
N GLY A 541 -3.25 -22.24 -20.87
CA GLY A 541 -3.75 -22.61 -22.20
C GLY A 541 -5.23 -22.34 -22.47
N GLY A 542 -6.01 -21.73 -21.57
CA GLY A 542 -7.42 -21.43 -21.80
C GLY A 542 -7.80 -20.02 -21.35
N GLN A 543 -8.45 -19.24 -22.22
CA GLN A 543 -8.99 -17.92 -21.92
C GLN A 543 -9.76 -17.95 -20.60
N THR A 544 -9.26 -17.26 -19.57
CA THR A 544 -10.04 -17.08 -18.34
C THR A 544 -11.23 -16.17 -18.64
N ASN A 545 -12.32 -16.28 -17.87
CA ASN A 545 -13.55 -15.52 -18.09
C ASN A 545 -13.39 -13.99 -18.02
N ASP A 546 -12.26 -13.48 -17.52
CA ASP A 546 -12.03 -12.04 -17.44
C ASP A 546 -11.01 -11.56 -18.49
N GLN A 547 -10.47 -12.47 -19.30
CA GLN A 547 -9.55 -12.17 -20.38
C GLN A 547 -10.29 -11.98 -21.70
N GLY A 548 -10.38 -10.74 -22.17
CA GLY A 548 -10.97 -10.48 -23.48
C GLY A 548 -11.24 -9.01 -23.76
N LEU A 549 -11.61 -8.74 -25.01
CA LEU A 549 -12.02 -7.42 -25.48
C LEU A 549 -13.52 -7.35 -25.74
N GLY A 550 -14.22 -8.45 -25.50
CA GLY A 550 -15.66 -8.49 -25.65
C GLY A 550 -16.32 -7.61 -24.60
N THR A 551 -17.49 -7.12 -24.97
CA THR A 551 -18.34 -6.33 -24.07
C THR A 551 -18.75 -7.11 -22.83
N ALA A 552 -18.77 -8.45 -22.89
CA ALA A 552 -19.07 -9.32 -21.78
C ALA A 552 -17.96 -9.31 -20.72
N GLU A 553 -16.70 -9.46 -21.12
CA GLU A 553 -15.55 -9.43 -20.19
C GLU A 553 -15.41 -8.04 -19.54
N MET A 554 -15.57 -6.98 -20.33
CA MET A 554 -15.58 -5.62 -19.78
C MET A 554 -16.75 -5.40 -18.80
N SER A 555 -17.92 -5.96 -19.09
CA SER A 555 -19.09 -5.88 -18.20
C SER A 555 -18.86 -6.62 -16.87
N ARG A 556 -18.20 -7.80 -16.90
CA ARG A 556 -17.73 -8.49 -15.68
C ARG A 556 -16.78 -7.60 -14.92
N PHE A 557 -15.75 -7.08 -15.59
CA PHE A 557 -14.70 -6.32 -14.97
C PHE A 557 -15.22 -5.08 -14.22
N ILE A 558 -16.15 -4.32 -14.82
CA ILE A 558 -16.74 -3.13 -14.20
C ILE A 558 -17.89 -3.43 -13.22
N GLY A 559 -18.23 -4.71 -13.01
CA GLY A 559 -19.33 -5.12 -12.13
C GLY A 559 -20.71 -4.67 -12.59
N ARG A 560 -20.94 -4.71 -13.91
CA ARG A 560 -22.19 -4.24 -14.54
C ARG A 560 -23.44 -4.95 -14.02
N TRP A 561 -23.33 -6.23 -13.68
CA TRP A 561 -24.47 -7.07 -13.31
C TRP A 561 -24.68 -7.20 -11.80
N GLY A 562 -23.87 -6.48 -11.02
CA GLY A 562 -23.92 -6.49 -9.57
C GLY A 562 -23.04 -7.56 -8.91
N ALA A 563 -23.28 -7.81 -7.63
CA ALA A 563 -22.42 -8.58 -6.76
C ALA A 563 -23.18 -9.25 -5.60
N ASP A 564 -22.67 -10.39 -5.12
CA ASP A 564 -23.04 -11.06 -3.87
C ASP A 564 -22.48 -10.26 -2.68
N ARG A 565 -23.18 -9.19 -2.30
CA ARG A 565 -22.65 -8.19 -1.36
C ARG A 565 -22.72 -8.62 0.09
N ASN A 566 -23.49 -9.68 0.39
CA ASN A 566 -23.50 -10.30 1.71
C ASN A 566 -22.58 -11.55 1.81
N ALA A 567 -22.02 -11.98 0.67
CA ALA A 567 -21.11 -13.12 0.51
C ALA A 567 -21.71 -14.46 0.95
N ASN A 568 -23.02 -14.65 0.79
CA ASN A 568 -23.70 -15.89 1.16
C ASN A 568 -23.83 -16.90 0.00
N GLN A 569 -23.30 -16.55 -1.18
CA GLN A 569 -23.32 -17.37 -2.40
C GLN A 569 -24.72 -17.63 -2.94
N GLN A 570 -25.66 -16.73 -2.68
CA GLN A 570 -27.01 -16.76 -3.20
C GLN A 570 -27.35 -15.39 -3.75
N LEU A 571 -28.13 -15.34 -4.83
CA LEU A 571 -28.67 -14.07 -5.29
C LEU A 571 -29.78 -13.64 -4.33
N ASP A 572 -29.59 -12.51 -3.68
CA ASP A 572 -30.56 -11.93 -2.76
C ASP A 572 -31.17 -10.62 -3.29
N ARG A 573 -32.45 -10.46 -2.97
CA ARG A 573 -33.21 -9.23 -3.20
C ARG A 573 -33.92 -8.87 -1.91
N GLY A 574 -33.71 -7.65 -1.44
CA GLY A 574 -34.40 -7.14 -0.27
C GLY A 574 -35.88 -6.85 -0.54
N GLN A 575 -36.62 -6.53 0.53
CA GLN A 575 -38.06 -6.29 0.48
C GLN A 575 -38.43 -4.83 0.16
N VAL A 576 -37.46 -3.91 0.20
CA VAL A 576 -37.69 -2.48 0.06
C VAL A 576 -37.57 -2.07 -1.41
N PRO A 577 -38.61 -1.49 -2.02
CA PRO A 577 -38.58 -1.09 -3.42
C PRO A 577 -37.49 -0.05 -3.71
N ARG A 578 -36.97 -0.05 -4.95
CA ARG A 578 -35.96 0.92 -5.41
C ARG A 578 -36.38 2.39 -5.23
N SER A 579 -37.67 2.68 -5.29
CA SER A 579 -38.21 4.04 -5.15
C SER A 579 -38.18 4.57 -3.71
N THR A 580 -37.94 3.71 -2.71
CA THR A 580 -37.99 4.10 -1.30
C THR A 580 -36.66 4.73 -0.88
N ARG A 581 -36.72 5.85 -0.16
CA ARG A 581 -35.53 6.43 0.49
C ARG A 581 -35.38 5.89 1.90
N MET A 582 -34.18 5.48 2.29
CA MET A 582 -33.88 5.00 3.64
C MET A 582 -33.09 6.04 4.42
N ARG A 583 -33.45 6.25 5.68
CA ARG A 583 -32.72 7.16 6.56
C ARG A 583 -31.55 6.45 7.23
N ALA A 584 -30.35 6.95 6.97
CA ALA A 584 -29.13 6.57 7.64
C ALA A 584 -28.91 7.40 8.91
N VAL A 585 -28.44 6.76 9.97
CA VAL A 585 -28.17 7.40 11.26
C VAL A 585 -26.66 7.57 11.42
N THR A 586 -26.19 8.79 11.70
CA THR A 586 -24.78 9.06 11.94
C THR A 586 -24.32 8.37 13.22
N VAL A 587 -23.32 7.50 13.11
CA VAL A 587 -22.83 6.65 14.22
C VAL A 587 -21.60 7.28 14.87
N ALA A 588 -20.62 7.66 14.06
CA ALA A 588 -19.32 8.14 14.51
C ALA A 588 -18.66 9.03 13.46
N ARG A 589 -17.74 9.88 13.94
CA ARG A 589 -16.88 10.74 13.13
C ARG A 589 -15.46 10.61 13.63
N PHE A 590 -14.53 10.34 12.73
CA PHE A 590 -13.11 10.26 13.04
C PHE A 590 -12.36 11.27 12.19
N ASN A 591 -11.73 12.23 12.86
CA ASN A 591 -10.80 13.13 12.22
C ASN A 591 -9.51 12.35 11.94
N TYR A 592 -9.04 12.42 10.69
CA TYR A 592 -7.77 11.83 10.32
C TYR A 592 -6.99 12.79 9.43
N TYR A 593 -5.68 12.59 9.40
CA TYR A 593 -4.77 13.34 8.57
C TYR A 593 -4.26 12.40 7.50
N ASP A 594 -4.46 12.73 6.21
CA ASP A 594 -3.77 11.98 5.16
C ASP A 594 -2.27 12.20 5.38
N LEU A 595 -1.57 11.11 5.70
CA LEU A 595 -0.13 11.15 5.89
C LEU A 595 0.53 11.47 4.54
N ARG A 596 1.26 12.59 4.47
CA ARG A 596 2.09 12.96 3.30
C ARG A 596 3.24 11.99 3.03
N VAL A 597 3.55 11.13 3.99
CA VAL A 597 4.65 10.17 3.96
C VAL A 597 4.12 8.91 4.63
N PRO A 598 4.28 7.70 4.05
CA PRO A 598 4.07 6.46 4.78
C PRO A 598 5.11 6.36 5.91
N ALA A 599 4.89 7.11 6.98
CA ALA A 599 5.64 6.99 8.21
C ALA A 599 5.03 5.79 8.94
N VAL A 600 5.69 4.64 8.85
CA VAL A 600 5.48 3.63 9.88
C VAL A 600 6.11 4.22 11.14
N ILE A 601 5.30 4.84 12.00
CA ILE A 601 5.73 5.08 13.38
C ILE A 601 5.84 3.69 13.99
N ARG A 602 7.06 3.14 14.04
CA ARG A 602 7.39 1.97 14.86
C ARG A 602 7.96 2.41 16.18
#